data_AF-A0A8H4T050-F1
#
_entry.id   AF-A0A8H4T050-F1
#
_cell.length_a   1.000
_cell.length_b   1.000
_cell.length_c   1.000
_cell.angle_alpha   90.00
_cell.angle_beta   90.00
_cell.angle_gamma   90.00
#
_symmetry.space_group_name_H-M   'P 1'
#
loop_
_entity.id
_entity.type
_entity.pdbx_description
1 polymer ?
#
loop_
_entity_poly.entity_id
_entity_poly.type
_entity_poly.pdbx_seq_one_letter_code
_entity_poly.pdbx_strand_id
1 'polypeptide(L)'
;MGKKKSKNNSTEAASRAPANALTKTSTIVADPILGYRIRVLLHDFLNVTKDSRSEKRLNSTIDEHYISAPYFDEGQVAMVKAAIIDVDLAKHASAADAGDIDRDLIAQQGKSFETAVRTLLGSFLDKRRASGDARPCGPHHLGPLYAKFFGIDLEELKEEKFLGRLRRTGI
;
A
#
# COMPACT_ATOMS: atom_id res chain seq x y z
N MET A 1 16.77 15.34 -61.66
CA MET A 1 16.86 14.15 -60.78
C MET A 1 18.10 14.31 -59.91
N GLY A 2 18.15 14.24 -58.59
CA GLY A 2 17.14 14.26 -57.55
C GLY A 2 17.78 14.88 -56.29
N LYS A 3 16.94 15.50 -55.46
CA LYS A 3 17.32 16.08 -54.16
C LYS A 3 17.67 14.96 -53.17
N LYS A 4 18.68 15.15 -52.33
CA LYS A 4 18.68 14.57 -50.97
C LYS A 4 19.45 15.45 -49.99
N LYS A 5 18.71 16.31 -49.30
CA LYS A 5 19.05 16.78 -47.95
C LYS A 5 18.97 15.56 -47.02
N SER A 6 19.98 15.34 -46.20
CA SER A 6 19.84 14.56 -44.97
C SER A 6 19.90 15.51 -43.80
N LYS A 7 18.78 15.60 -43.09
CA LYS A 7 18.60 16.27 -41.81
C LYS A 7 18.39 15.16 -40.77
N ASN A 8 18.62 15.50 -39.50
CA ASN A 8 18.24 14.81 -38.25
C ASN A 8 19.51 14.40 -37.48
N ASN A 9 19.93 15.09 -36.42
CA ASN A 9 19.23 15.50 -35.19
C ASN A 9 18.78 14.29 -34.38
N SER A 10 19.45 14.04 -33.24
CA SER A 10 19.01 13.34 -32.03
C SER A 10 20.24 13.28 -31.10
N THR A 11 20.50 14.31 -30.30
CA THR A 11 19.96 14.44 -28.94
C THR A 11 20.39 13.25 -28.06
N GLU A 12 21.66 13.27 -27.68
CA GLU A 12 22.18 12.52 -26.56
C GLU A 12 21.69 13.19 -25.26
N ALA A 13 20.41 12.96 -24.96
CA ALA A 13 19.84 13.22 -23.64
C ALA A 13 19.50 11.85 -23.05
N ALA A 14 20.55 11.13 -22.63
CA ALA A 14 20.40 10.16 -21.57
C ALA A 14 20.04 10.96 -20.30
N SER A 15 18.76 11.28 -20.17
CA SER A 15 18.19 11.87 -18.96
C SER A 15 18.31 10.83 -17.85
N ARG A 16 19.48 10.85 -17.21
CA ARG A 16 19.66 10.97 -15.76
C ARG A 16 18.41 10.55 -14.98
N ALA A 17 18.49 9.35 -14.40
CA ALA A 17 17.56 8.91 -13.37
C ALA A 17 17.31 10.06 -12.37
N PRO A 18 16.05 10.41 -12.06
CA PRO A 18 15.82 11.38 -11.01
C PRO A 18 16.17 10.72 -9.68
N ALA A 19 17.18 11.31 -9.03
CA ALA A 19 17.56 11.05 -7.66
C ALA A 19 16.36 11.22 -6.72
N ASN A 20 16.14 10.25 -5.82
CA ASN A 20 15.44 10.39 -4.53
C ASN A 20 14.20 11.30 -4.50
N ALA A 21 13.27 11.13 -5.44
CA ALA A 21 11.91 11.60 -5.17
C ALA A 21 11.33 10.68 -4.08
N LEU A 22 11.26 11.20 -2.87
CA LEU A 22 10.68 10.50 -1.73
C LEU A 22 9.23 10.14 -2.08
N THR A 23 8.98 8.86 -2.38
CA THR A 23 7.65 8.39 -2.80
C THR A 23 6.65 8.65 -1.69
N LYS A 24 5.47 9.15 -2.03
CA LYS A 24 4.41 9.47 -1.08
C LYS A 24 3.28 8.45 -1.17
N THR A 25 2.58 8.18 -0.07
CA THR A 25 1.45 7.25 -0.07
C THR A 25 0.34 7.70 -1.02
N SER A 26 0.07 9.02 -1.12
CA SER A 26 -0.87 9.58 -2.10
C SER A 26 -0.47 9.29 -3.56
N THR A 27 0.84 9.32 -3.86
CA THR A 27 1.37 9.06 -5.21
C THR A 27 1.26 7.58 -5.57
N ILE A 28 1.48 6.68 -4.60
CA ILE A 28 1.27 5.24 -4.77
C ILE A 28 -0.19 4.93 -5.10
N VAL A 29 -1.13 5.60 -4.42
CA VAL A 29 -2.57 5.36 -4.61
C VAL A 29 -3.07 5.88 -5.96
N ALA A 30 -2.49 6.99 -6.44
CA ALA A 30 -2.76 7.55 -7.76
C ALA A 30 -2.19 6.71 -8.91
N ASP A 31 -1.15 5.91 -8.66
CA ASP A 31 -0.61 4.99 -9.65
C ASP A 31 -1.62 3.86 -9.97
N PRO A 32 -1.93 3.60 -11.25
CA PRO A 32 -2.98 2.65 -11.63
C PRO A 32 -2.65 1.18 -11.32
N ILE A 33 -1.38 0.84 -11.12
CA ILE A 33 -0.91 -0.53 -10.85
C ILE A 33 -0.76 -0.73 -9.35
N LEU A 34 0.08 0.08 -8.71
CA LEU A 34 0.32 0.04 -7.27
C LEU A 34 -0.94 0.38 -6.48
N GLY A 35 -1.66 1.43 -6.87
CA GLY A 35 -2.91 1.82 -6.24
C GLY A 35 -3.98 0.73 -6.37
N TYR A 36 -3.97 -0.05 -7.46
CA TYR A 36 -4.83 -1.22 -7.56
C TYR A 36 -4.39 -2.34 -6.61
N ARG A 37 -3.08 -2.65 -6.55
CA ARG A 37 -2.54 -3.68 -5.65
C ARG A 37 -2.82 -3.38 -4.18
N ILE A 38 -2.70 -2.13 -3.74
CA ILE A 38 -3.08 -1.68 -2.39
C ILE A 38 -4.57 -1.93 -2.13
N ARG A 39 -5.45 -1.59 -3.08
CA ARG A 39 -6.89 -1.85 -2.96
C ARG A 39 -7.23 -3.34 -2.91
N VAL A 40 -6.52 -4.19 -3.66
CA VAL A 40 -6.67 -5.64 -3.58
C VAL A 40 -6.25 -6.15 -2.20
N LEU A 41 -5.11 -5.69 -1.67
CA LEU A 41 -4.69 -6.06 -0.31
C LEU A 41 -5.72 -5.63 0.74
N LEU A 42 -6.23 -4.40 0.67
CA LEU A 42 -7.28 -3.90 1.57
C LEU A 42 -8.57 -4.71 1.44
N HIS A 43 -8.99 -5.02 0.22
CA HIS A 43 -10.15 -5.88 -0.02
C HIS A 43 -9.97 -7.24 0.67
N ASP A 44 -8.80 -7.85 0.53
CA ASP A 44 -8.54 -9.16 1.12
C ASP A 44 -8.51 -9.11 2.64
N PHE A 45 -7.96 -8.03 3.22
CA PHE A 45 -8.01 -7.81 4.66
C PHE A 45 -9.45 -7.79 5.20
N LEU A 46 -10.37 -7.17 4.46
CA LEU A 46 -11.79 -7.07 4.85
C LEU A 46 -12.59 -8.35 4.58
N ASN A 47 -12.13 -9.19 3.65
CA ASN A 47 -12.87 -10.37 3.18
C ASN A 47 -12.21 -11.70 3.54
N VAL A 48 -11.12 -11.71 4.32
CA VAL A 48 -10.38 -12.94 4.69
C VAL A 48 -11.27 -14.06 5.23
N THR A 49 -12.32 -13.73 6.00
CA THR A 49 -13.20 -14.72 6.63
C THR A 49 -14.36 -15.14 5.73
N LYS A 50 -14.56 -14.44 4.60
CA LYS A 50 -15.72 -14.60 3.70
C LYS A 50 -15.32 -15.11 2.32
N ASP A 51 -14.06 -14.92 1.93
CA ASP A 51 -13.53 -15.28 0.63
C ASP A 51 -12.23 -16.09 0.76
N SER A 52 -12.32 -17.38 0.40
CA SER A 52 -11.19 -18.30 0.38
C SER A 52 -10.03 -17.83 -0.52
N ARG A 53 -10.29 -17.02 -1.55
CA ARG A 53 -9.22 -16.49 -2.42
C ARG A 53 -8.43 -15.39 -1.70
N SER A 54 -9.14 -14.48 -1.03
CA SER A 54 -8.56 -13.48 -0.14
C SER A 54 -7.71 -14.13 0.95
N GLU A 55 -8.26 -15.15 1.63
CA GLU A 55 -7.52 -15.94 2.63
C GLU A 55 -6.26 -16.59 2.06
N LYS A 56 -6.38 -17.26 0.90
CA LYS A 56 -5.25 -17.93 0.26
C LYS A 56 -4.14 -16.95 -0.12
N ARG A 57 -4.47 -15.78 -0.66
CA ARG A 57 -3.48 -14.75 -1.01
C ARG A 57 -2.78 -14.20 0.22
N LEU A 58 -3.52 -13.85 1.27
CA LEU A 58 -2.95 -13.38 2.54
C LEU A 58 -2.06 -14.44 3.21
N ASN A 59 -2.45 -15.71 3.16
CA ASN A 59 -1.65 -16.79 3.71
C ASN A 59 -0.39 -17.12 2.90
N SER A 60 -0.29 -16.62 1.66
CA SER A 60 0.90 -16.80 0.82
C SER A 60 1.94 -15.68 0.95
N THR A 61 1.64 -14.61 1.70
CA THR A 61 2.61 -13.54 1.95
C THR A 61 3.66 -14.00 2.97
N ILE A 62 4.91 -13.60 2.75
CA ILE A 62 6.04 -13.91 3.64
C ILE A 62 6.45 -12.73 4.53
N ASP A 63 6.01 -11.52 4.18
CA ASP A 63 6.30 -10.30 4.93
C ASP A 63 5.27 -10.10 6.06
N GLU A 64 5.75 -9.69 7.24
CA GLU A 64 4.95 -9.47 8.45
C GLU A 64 3.89 -8.37 8.28
N HIS A 65 4.11 -7.45 7.34
CA HIS A 65 3.20 -6.36 6.99
C HIS A 65 2.38 -6.67 5.73
N TYR A 66 2.40 -7.91 5.23
CA TYR A 66 1.73 -8.33 4.00
C TYR A 66 2.18 -7.52 2.74
N ILE A 67 3.29 -6.79 2.83
CA ILE A 67 3.89 -6.07 1.71
C ILE A 67 4.91 -7.01 1.04
N SER A 68 4.41 -8.02 0.34
CA SER A 68 5.20 -8.96 -0.44
C SER A 68 4.34 -9.61 -1.54
N ALA A 69 4.90 -10.58 -2.25
CA ALA A 69 4.13 -11.44 -3.15
C ALA A 69 2.95 -12.09 -2.38
N PRO A 70 1.79 -12.31 -3.03
CA PRO A 70 1.51 -12.12 -4.45
C PRO A 70 1.13 -10.67 -4.82
N TYR A 71 1.01 -9.77 -3.84
CA TYR A 71 0.53 -8.41 -4.07
C TYR A 71 1.57 -7.50 -4.68
N PHE A 72 2.85 -7.67 -4.33
CA PHE A 72 3.94 -6.78 -4.72
C PHE A 72 5.17 -7.57 -5.17
N ASP A 73 5.84 -7.09 -6.22
CA ASP A 73 7.21 -7.54 -6.53
C ASP A 73 8.23 -6.80 -5.64
N GLU A 74 9.50 -7.23 -5.65
CA GLU A 74 10.55 -6.69 -4.78
C GLU A 74 10.74 -5.16 -4.92
N GLY A 75 10.64 -4.63 -6.15
CA GLY A 75 10.75 -3.19 -6.39
C GLY A 75 9.57 -2.43 -5.80
N GLN A 76 8.36 -2.98 -5.95
CA GLN A 76 7.14 -2.43 -5.37
C GLN A 76 7.15 -2.50 -3.84
N VAL A 77 7.68 -3.58 -3.26
CA VAL A 77 7.85 -3.72 -1.80
C VAL A 77 8.72 -2.59 -1.27
N ALA A 78 9.88 -2.34 -1.88
CA ALA A 78 10.78 -1.27 -1.48
C ALA A 78 10.10 0.11 -1.56
N MET A 79 9.37 0.37 -2.65
CA MET A 79 8.63 1.63 -2.83
C MET A 79 7.54 1.83 -1.77
N VAL A 80 6.72 0.81 -1.51
CA VAL A 80 5.62 0.89 -0.55
C VAL A 80 6.15 1.08 0.87
N LYS A 81 7.17 0.33 1.28
CA LYS A 81 7.76 0.43 2.62
C LYS A 81 8.42 1.78 2.89
N ALA A 82 9.12 2.32 1.90
CA ALA A 82 9.79 3.61 1.99
C ALA A 82 8.84 4.82 1.83
N ALA A 83 7.59 4.60 1.43
CA ALA A 83 6.65 5.66 1.12
C ALA A 83 6.37 6.55 2.34
N ILE A 84 6.43 7.86 2.16
CA ILE A 84 6.08 8.82 3.20
C ILE A 84 4.57 9.01 3.27
N ILE A 85 4.05 8.93 4.48
CA ILE A 85 2.66 9.19 4.78
C ILE A 85 2.41 10.70 4.70
N ASP A 86 1.87 11.14 3.56
CA ASP A 86 1.58 12.54 3.28
C ASP A 86 0.08 12.88 3.38
N VAL A 87 -0.75 11.86 3.56
CA VAL A 87 -2.18 12.00 3.81
C VAL A 87 -2.43 12.65 5.18
N ASP A 88 -3.53 13.41 5.25
CA ASP A 88 -3.93 14.14 6.45
C ASP A 88 -4.60 13.17 7.44
N LEU A 89 -3.78 12.51 8.27
CA LEU A 89 -4.26 11.51 9.22
C LEU A 89 -5.24 12.10 10.26
N ALA A 90 -5.17 13.39 10.55
CA ALA A 90 -6.09 14.05 11.47
C ALA A 90 -7.53 14.04 10.95
N LYS A 91 -7.74 14.09 9.62
CA LYS A 91 -9.08 13.92 9.01
C LYS A 91 -9.61 12.50 9.11
N HIS A 92 -8.73 11.52 9.28
CA HIS A 92 -9.09 10.11 9.41
C HIS A 92 -9.12 9.64 10.86
N ALA A 93 -8.80 10.52 11.82
CA ALA A 93 -9.04 10.31 13.24
C ALA A 93 -10.50 10.61 13.58
N SER A 94 -11.08 9.81 14.46
CA SER A 94 -12.43 10.02 14.97
C SER A 94 -12.45 11.32 15.78
N ALA A 95 -13.12 12.35 15.26
CA ALA A 95 -13.20 13.67 15.92
C ALA A 95 -13.93 13.65 17.29
N ALA A 96 -14.61 12.55 17.63
CA ALA A 96 -15.49 12.48 18.79
C ALA A 96 -14.85 11.83 20.03
N ASP A 97 -13.75 11.08 19.88
CA ASP A 97 -13.05 10.44 20.99
C ASP A 97 -11.64 10.05 20.51
N ALA A 98 -10.69 10.99 20.61
CA ALA A 98 -9.30 10.73 20.23
C ALA A 98 -8.66 9.84 21.30
N GLY A 99 -9.01 8.55 21.27
CA GLY A 99 -8.32 7.53 22.06
C GLY A 99 -6.83 7.51 21.71
N ASP A 100 -6.01 6.94 22.60
CA ASP A 100 -4.54 6.91 22.47
C ASP A 100 -4.06 6.44 21.08
N ILE A 101 -4.82 5.55 20.43
CA ILE A 101 -4.54 5.04 19.08
C ILE A 101 -4.58 6.13 17.99
N ASP A 102 -5.55 7.04 18.02
CA ASP A 102 -5.67 8.08 17.00
C ASP A 102 -4.56 9.14 17.17
N ARG A 103 -4.14 9.42 18.41
CA ARG A 103 -2.97 10.27 18.67
C ARG A 103 -1.68 9.63 18.16
N ASP A 104 -1.48 8.36 18.46
CA ASP A 104 -0.31 7.61 18.00
C ASP A 104 -0.27 7.49 16.47
N LEU A 105 -1.44 7.36 15.83
CA LEU A 105 -1.58 7.37 14.38
C LEU A 105 -1.17 8.72 13.78
N ILE A 106 -1.73 9.83 14.28
CA ILE A 106 -1.39 11.18 13.81
C ILE A 106 0.11 11.45 13.97
N ALA A 107 0.73 10.95 15.04
CA ALA A 107 2.18 11.05 15.26
C ALA A 107 3.04 10.30 14.22
N GLN A 108 2.44 9.50 13.34
CA GLN A 108 3.14 8.85 12.22
C GLN A 108 3.12 9.65 10.92
N GLN A 109 2.41 10.79 10.86
CA GLN A 109 2.41 11.63 9.68
C GLN A 109 3.83 12.08 9.32
N GLY A 110 4.18 12.04 8.04
CA GLY A 110 5.52 12.37 7.54
C GLY A 110 6.59 11.29 7.75
N LYS A 111 6.27 10.17 8.42
CA LYS A 111 7.19 9.01 8.51
C LYS A 111 7.00 8.08 7.33
N SER A 112 7.98 7.18 7.14
CA SER A 112 7.81 6.08 6.19
C SER A 112 6.72 5.13 6.67
N PHE A 113 6.02 4.53 5.71
CA PHE A 113 4.98 3.54 5.96
C PHE A 113 5.46 2.40 6.85
N GLU A 114 6.64 1.82 6.56
CA GLU A 114 7.19 0.74 7.36
C GLU A 114 7.48 1.18 8.81
N THR A 115 8.03 2.38 9.01
CA THR A 115 8.30 2.92 10.36
C THR A 115 7.00 3.12 11.13
N ALA A 116 5.97 3.66 10.47
CA ALA A 116 4.67 3.92 11.06
C ALA A 116 3.97 2.62 11.49
N VAL A 117 3.92 1.64 10.59
CA VAL A 117 3.32 0.32 10.85
C VAL A 117 4.06 -0.38 11.98
N ARG A 118 5.41 -0.39 11.97
CA ARG A 118 6.20 -0.97 13.06
C ARG A 118 6.01 -0.27 14.39
N THR A 119 5.85 1.04 14.40
CA THR A 119 5.62 1.79 15.64
C THR A 119 4.26 1.44 16.24
N LEU A 120 3.21 1.38 15.43
CA LEU A 120 1.85 1.11 15.90
C LEU A 120 1.62 -0.38 16.22
N LEU A 121 2.26 -1.29 15.47
CA LEU A 121 2.04 -2.72 15.60
C LEU A 121 3.18 -3.48 16.28
N GLY A 122 4.29 -2.83 16.60
CA GLY A 122 5.52 -3.49 17.08
C GLY A 122 5.29 -4.40 18.28
N SER A 123 4.58 -3.90 19.30
CA SER A 123 4.27 -4.71 20.49
C SER A 123 3.36 -5.92 20.21
N PHE A 124 2.56 -5.86 19.14
CA PHE A 124 1.73 -6.98 18.67
C PHE A 124 2.56 -7.99 17.87
N LEU A 125 3.45 -7.50 17.00
CA LEU A 125 4.35 -8.32 16.17
C LEU A 125 5.36 -9.08 17.06
N ASP A 126 5.94 -8.42 18.07
CA ASP A 126 6.92 -9.03 18.98
C ASP A 126 6.33 -10.21 19.77
N LYS A 127 5.11 -10.04 20.31
CA LYS A 127 4.38 -11.11 21.02
C LYS A 127 4.10 -12.31 20.10
N ARG A 128 3.91 -12.06 18.81
CA ARG A 128 3.55 -13.07 17.80
C ARG A 128 4.76 -13.79 17.24
N ARG A 129 5.86 -13.06 17.02
CA ARG A 129 7.16 -13.65 16.69
C ARG A 129 7.61 -14.67 17.74
N ALA A 130 7.34 -14.42 19.01
CA ALA A 130 7.60 -15.37 20.09
C ALA A 130 6.70 -16.64 20.02
N SER A 131 5.58 -16.60 19.30
CA SER A 131 4.59 -17.69 19.17
C SER A 131 4.69 -18.53 17.89
N GLY A 132 5.58 -18.18 16.95
CA GLY A 132 5.84 -18.96 15.73
C GLY A 132 5.03 -18.56 14.49
N ASP A 133 3.93 -17.80 14.63
CA ASP A 133 3.28 -17.07 13.53
C ASP A 133 3.37 -15.57 13.84
N ALA A 134 4.30 -14.88 13.19
CA ALA A 134 4.59 -13.46 13.44
C ALA A 134 3.56 -12.51 12.81
N ARG A 135 2.60 -13.02 12.04
CA ARG A 135 1.60 -12.18 11.37
C ARG A 135 0.60 -11.65 12.42
N PRO A 136 0.23 -10.35 12.35
CA PRO A 136 -0.69 -9.75 13.32
C PRO A 136 -2.05 -10.47 13.28
N CYS A 137 -2.58 -10.76 14.47
CA CYS A 137 -3.79 -11.54 14.65
C CYS A 137 -5.02 -10.81 14.09
N GLY A 138 -5.33 -11.15 12.84
CA GLY A 138 -6.50 -10.66 12.15
C GLY A 138 -6.18 -9.55 11.17
N PRO A 139 -6.11 -9.83 9.85
CA PRO A 139 -5.95 -8.78 8.84
C PRO A 139 -7.08 -7.74 8.86
N HIS A 140 -8.20 -8.04 9.51
CA HIS A 140 -9.30 -7.11 9.76
C HIS A 140 -8.89 -5.86 10.58
N HIS A 141 -7.88 -5.96 11.46
CA HIS A 141 -7.35 -4.77 12.15
C HIS A 141 -6.39 -3.95 11.27
N LEU A 142 -5.78 -4.59 10.26
CA LEU A 142 -4.87 -3.92 9.33
C LEU A 142 -5.60 -3.13 8.25
N GLY A 143 -6.76 -3.63 7.79
CA GLY A 143 -7.57 -2.98 6.76
C GLY A 143 -7.81 -1.49 7.04
N PRO A 144 -8.46 -1.13 8.16
CA PRO A 144 -8.68 0.27 8.51
C PRO A 144 -7.39 1.07 8.66
N LEU A 145 -6.34 0.51 9.28
CA LEU A 145 -5.08 1.22 9.48
C LEU A 145 -4.39 1.57 8.14
N TYR A 146 -4.32 0.60 7.23
CA TYR A 146 -3.70 0.79 5.92
C TYR A 146 -4.52 1.78 5.09
N ALA A 147 -5.85 1.67 5.14
CA ALA A 147 -6.73 2.63 4.49
C ALA A 147 -6.46 4.06 4.95
N LYS A 148 -6.26 4.29 6.26
CA LYS A 148 -5.87 5.61 6.79
C LYS A 148 -4.50 6.08 6.26
N PHE A 149 -3.47 5.22 6.23
CA PHE A 149 -2.13 5.59 5.73
C PHE A 149 -2.08 5.90 4.23
N PHE A 150 -2.97 5.28 3.45
CA PHE A 150 -3.08 5.51 2.01
C PHE A 150 -4.17 6.52 1.65
N GLY A 151 -4.97 6.99 2.60
CA GLY A 151 -6.09 7.89 2.34
C GLY A 151 -7.16 7.25 1.43
N ILE A 152 -7.34 5.93 1.55
CA ILE A 152 -8.32 5.16 0.80
C ILE A 152 -9.61 5.10 1.61
N ASP A 153 -10.73 5.46 0.98
CA ASP A 153 -12.06 5.22 1.55
C ASP A 153 -12.42 3.74 1.35
N LEU A 154 -12.74 3.03 2.44
CA LEU A 154 -13.12 1.62 2.37
C LEU A 154 -14.41 1.40 1.58
N GLU A 155 -15.27 2.40 1.45
CA GLU A 155 -16.47 2.31 0.61
C GLU A 155 -16.13 2.20 -0.88
N GLU A 156 -14.99 2.74 -1.32
CA GLU A 156 -14.53 2.64 -2.72
C GLU A 156 -14.25 1.18 -3.12
N LEU A 157 -13.95 0.32 -2.14
CA LEU A 157 -13.70 -1.12 -2.34
C LEU A 157 -14.99 -1.91 -2.60
N LYS A 158 -16.16 -1.29 -2.44
CA LYS A 158 -17.47 -1.89 -2.75
C LYS A 158 -17.97 -1.49 -4.14
N GLU A 159 -17.27 -0.59 -4.84
CA GLU A 159 -17.68 -0.15 -6.16
C GLU A 159 -17.62 -1.28 -7.20
N GLU A 160 -18.68 -1.40 -8.01
CA GLU A 160 -18.77 -2.42 -9.07
C GLU A 160 -17.64 -2.33 -10.10
N LYS A 161 -17.06 -1.15 -10.30
CA LYS A 161 -15.90 -0.98 -11.19
C LYS A 161 -14.68 -1.75 -10.66
N PHE A 162 -14.43 -1.65 -9.36
CA PHE A 162 -13.34 -2.36 -8.69
C PHE A 162 -13.64 -3.87 -8.58
N LEU A 163 -14.83 -4.23 -8.07
CA LEU A 163 -15.26 -5.62 -7.96
C LEU A 163 -15.30 -6.33 -9.31
N GLY A 164 -15.77 -5.65 -10.35
CA GLY A 164 -15.76 -6.15 -11.72
C GLY A 164 -14.34 -6.39 -12.25
N ARG A 165 -13.36 -5.57 -11.85
CA ARG A 165 -11.94 -5.81 -12.20
C ARG A 165 -11.41 -7.05 -11.49
N LEU A 166 -11.64 -7.20 -10.19
CA LEU A 166 -11.26 -8.40 -9.42
C LEU A 166 -11.75 -9.68 -10.11
N ARG A 167 -13.05 -9.73 -10.44
CA ARG A 167 -13.68 -10.86 -11.13
C ARG A 167 -13.01 -11.20 -12.46
N ARG A 168 -12.71 -10.17 -13.29
CA ARG A 168 -12.05 -10.35 -14.60
C ARG A 168 -10.61 -10.82 -14.49
N THR A 169 -9.90 -10.42 -13.44
CA THR A 169 -8.50 -10.82 -13.22
C THR A 169 -8.35 -12.17 -12.51
N GLY A 170 -9.46 -12.86 -12.22
CA GLY A 170 -9.42 -14.15 -11.51
C GLY A 170 -8.95 -14.03 -10.07
N ILE A 171 -9.01 -12.81 -9.53
CA ILE A 171 -8.75 -12.52 -8.11
C ILE A 171 -10.01 -12.87 -7.31
#